data_AF-A0A352RTQ2-F1
#
_entry.id   AF-A0A352RTQ2-F1
#
_cell.length_a   1.000
_cell.length_b   1.000
_cell.length_c   1.000
_cell.angle_alpha   90.00
_cell.angle_beta   90.00
_cell.angle_gamma   90.00
#
_symmetry.space_group_name_H-M   'P 1'
#
loop_
_entity.id
_entity.type
_entity.pdbx_description
1 polymer ?
#
loop_
_entity_poly.entity_id
_entity_poly.type
_entity_poly.pdbx_seq_one_letter_code
_entity_poly.pdbx_strand_id
1 'polypeptide(L)'
;ILNWSFVRDDQPRSVSCYQLALAIREEVLDLERAGINVIQIDEAALREGLPLRRAQWKEYLDWAVGSFRVTANGVRDETQIHTHMC
;
A
#
# COMPACT_ATOMS: atom_id res chain seq x y z
N ILE A 1 -5.73 -0.39 4.89
CA ILE A 1 -6.81 -1.40 4.66
C ILE A 1 -6.52 -2.73 5.37
N LEU A 2 -5.47 -3.48 5.01
CA LEU A 2 -5.20 -4.83 5.52
C LEU A 2 -5.21 -4.98 7.07
N ASN A 3 -4.62 -4.02 7.80
CA ASN A 3 -4.49 -4.11 9.26
C ASN A 3 -5.80 -3.83 10.01
N TRP A 4 -6.77 -3.16 9.38
CA TRP A 4 -8.08 -2.87 9.95
C TRP A 4 -9.17 -3.72 9.30
N SER A 5 -8.86 -4.98 9.05
CA SER A 5 -9.77 -5.96 8.44
C SER A 5 -9.56 -7.33 9.08
N PHE A 6 -10.61 -8.16 9.08
CA PHE A 6 -10.47 -9.59 9.31
C PHE A 6 -9.93 -10.24 8.04
N VAL A 7 -8.60 -10.36 7.95
CA VAL A 7 -7.91 -10.93 6.80
C VAL A 7 -8.06 -12.44 6.79
N ARG A 8 -8.35 -13.03 5.63
CA ARG A 8 -8.32 -14.47 5.39
C ARG A 8 -7.02 -15.13 5.87
N ASP A 9 -7.10 -16.36 6.35
CA ASP A 9 -6.01 -17.10 7.01
C ASP A 9 -5.44 -18.26 6.18
N ASP A 10 -5.93 -18.44 4.96
CA ASP A 10 -5.53 -19.50 4.02
C ASP A 10 -4.40 -19.10 3.05
N GLN A 11 -3.89 -17.86 3.16
CA GLN A 11 -2.72 -17.41 2.40
C GLN A 11 -1.89 -16.39 3.21
N PRO A 12 -0.61 -16.15 2.85
CA PRO A 12 0.19 -15.13 3.50
C PRO A 12 -0.44 -13.73 3.40
N ARG A 13 -0.37 -12.95 4.48
CA ARG A 13 -0.86 -11.56 4.53
C ARG A 13 -0.27 -10.69 3.41
N SER A 14 0.98 -10.93 3.04
CA SER A 14 1.67 -10.22 1.95
C SER A 14 0.98 -10.43 0.61
N VAL A 15 0.50 -11.65 0.31
CA VAL A 15 -0.25 -11.96 -0.92
C VAL A 15 -1.55 -11.16 -0.97
N SER A 16 -2.31 -11.14 0.14
CA SER A 16 -3.50 -10.30 0.27
C SER A 16 -3.19 -8.81 0.12
N CYS A 17 -2.07 -8.34 0.69
CA CYS A 17 -1.65 -6.94 0.59
C CYS A 17 -1.30 -6.55 -0.86
N TYR A 18 -0.63 -7.43 -1.60
CA TYR A 18 -0.33 -7.19 -3.02
C TYR A 18 -1.59 -7.17 -3.89
N GLN A 19 -2.57 -8.02 -3.60
CA GLN A 19 -3.87 -7.99 -4.29
C GLN A 19 -4.59 -6.65 -4.05
N LEU A 20 -4.61 -6.17 -2.80
CA LEU A 20 -5.13 -4.85 -2.47
C LEU A 20 -4.36 -3.73 -3.19
N ALA A 21 -3.03 -3.84 -3.24
CA ALA A 21 -2.19 -2.85 -3.91
C ALA A 21 -2.47 -2.76 -5.42
N LEU A 22 -2.73 -3.89 -6.08
CA LEU A 22 -3.14 -3.91 -7.49
C LEU A 22 -4.49 -3.20 -7.70
N ALA A 23 -5.46 -3.43 -6.82
CA ALA A 23 -6.75 -2.74 -6.90
C ALA A 23 -6.62 -1.22 -6.68
N ILE A 24 -5.82 -0.79 -5.69
CA ILE A 24 -5.58 0.64 -5.45
C ILE A 24 -4.82 1.27 -6.63
N ARG A 25 -3.89 0.53 -7.26
CA ARG A 25 -3.17 1.01 -8.45
C ARG A 25 -4.15 1.36 -9.59
N GLU A 26 -5.18 0.54 -9.81
CA GLU A 26 -6.19 0.83 -10.84
C GLU A 26 -6.89 2.16 -10.57
N GLU A 27 -7.32 2.40 -9.33
CA GLU A 27 -7.92 3.67 -8.91
C GLU A 27 -6.97 4.87 -9.07
N VAL A 28 -5.70 4.72 -8.67
CA VAL A 28 -4.67 5.75 -8.85
C VAL A 28 -4.51 6.12 -10.33
N LEU A 29 -4.51 5.12 -11.22
CA LEU A 29 -4.43 5.34 -12.66
C LEU A 29 -5.71 5.96 -13.24
N ASP A 30 -6.88 5.63 -12.69
CA ASP A 30 -8.15 6.26 -13.07
C ASP A 30 -8.18 7.75 -12.67
N LEU A 31 -7.73 8.08 -11.46
CA LEU A 31 -7.60 9.47 -11.00
C LEU A 31 -6.63 10.27 -11.89
N GLU A 32 -5.48 9.69 -12.23
CA GLU A 32 -4.54 10.33 -13.17
C GLU A 32 -5.17 10.53 -14.56
N ARG A 33 -5.88 9.52 -15.10
CA ARG A 33 -6.59 9.62 -16.39
C ARG A 33 -7.68 10.69 -16.37
N ALA A 34 -8.33 10.88 -15.22
CA ALA A 34 -9.32 11.93 -15.01
C ALA A 34 -8.70 13.34 -14.85
N GLY A 35 -7.37 13.46 -14.87
CA GLY A 35 -6.64 14.73 -14.80
C GLY A 35 -6.27 15.19 -13.39
N ILE A 36 -6.36 14.31 -12.39
CA ILE A 36 -5.88 14.60 -11.03
C ILE A 36 -4.37 14.48 -11.00
N ASN A 37 -3.69 15.62 -10.83
CA ASN A 37 -2.22 15.70 -10.88
C ASN A 37 -1.55 15.49 -9.51
N VAL A 38 -2.33 15.44 -8.43
CA VAL A 38 -1.83 15.21 -7.06
C VAL A 38 -2.72 14.17 -6.39
N ILE A 39 -2.16 13.02 -6.04
CA ILE A 39 -2.89 11.89 -5.45
C ILE A 39 -2.25 11.54 -4.11
N GLN A 40 -3.06 11.49 -3.05
CA GLN A 40 -2.61 11.11 -1.71
C GLN A 40 -3.02 9.67 -1.40
N ILE A 41 -2.07 8.88 -0.89
CA ILE A 41 -2.27 7.48 -0.49
C ILE A 41 -1.92 7.35 1.01
N ASP A 42 -2.93 7.10 1.84
CA ASP A 42 -2.81 7.14 3.29
C ASP A 42 -2.47 5.77 3.90
N GLU A 43 -1.46 5.74 4.77
CA GLU A 43 -0.96 4.55 5.48
C GLU A 43 -0.96 4.77 7.00
N ALA A 44 -2.15 5.05 7.55
CA ALA A 44 -2.35 5.31 8.98
C ALA A 44 -1.89 4.14 9.89
N ALA A 45 -2.02 2.91 9.42
CA ALA A 45 -1.82 1.70 10.23
C ALA A 45 -0.52 0.94 9.89
N LEU A 46 0.48 1.56 9.24
CA LEU A 46 1.72 0.86 8.87
C LEU A 46 2.44 0.26 10.09
N ARG A 47 2.52 1.01 11.19
CA ARG A 47 3.21 0.54 12.40
C ARG A 47 2.42 -0.49 13.19
N GLU A 48 1.09 -0.50 13.05
CA GLU A 48 0.21 -1.43 13.77
C GLU A 48 0.39 -2.88 13.32
N GLY A 49 0.82 -3.10 12.07
CA GLY A 49 1.09 -4.43 11.53
C GLY A 49 2.48 -4.99 11.89
N LEU A 50 3.34 -4.20 12.56
CA LEU A 50 4.69 -4.65 12.91
C LEU A 50 4.66 -5.89 13.81
N PRO A 51 5.41 -6.95 13.48
CA PRO A 51 5.55 -8.11 14.36
C PRO A 51 6.13 -7.70 15.73
N LEU A 52 5.76 -8.40 16.80
CA LEU A 52 6.31 -8.15 18.14
C LEU A 52 7.84 -8.31 18.18
N ARG A 53 8.38 -9.26 17.39
CA ARG A 53 9.82 -9.51 17.32
C ARG A 53 10.47 -8.59 16.28
N ARG A 54 11.39 -7.74 16.75
CA ARG A 54 12.16 -6.81 15.89
C ARG A 54 12.90 -7.51 14.74
N ALA A 55 13.37 -8.73 14.95
CA ALA A 55 14.03 -9.51 13.89
C ALA A 55 13.14 -9.78 12.67
N GLN A 56 11.81 -9.71 12.83
CA GLN A 56 10.82 -9.94 11.77
C GLN A 56 10.34 -8.63 11.12
N TRP A 57 10.79 -7.46 11.61
CA TRP A 57 10.34 -6.17 11.08
C TRP A 57 10.76 -5.95 9.65
N LYS A 58 11.97 -6.39 9.28
CA LYS A 58 12.47 -6.19 7.92
C LYS A 58 11.54 -6.85 6.90
N GLU A 59 11.19 -8.12 7.13
CA GLU A 59 10.28 -8.86 6.25
C GLU A 59 8.92 -8.16 6.13
N TYR A 60 8.34 -7.72 7.25
CA TYR A 60 7.09 -6.94 7.26
C TYR A 60 7.19 -5.67 6.42
N LEU A 61 8.20 -4.85 6.68
CA LEU A 61 8.39 -3.56 6.02
C LEU A 61 8.69 -3.75 4.53
N ASP A 62 9.43 -4.79 4.14
CA ASP A 62 9.75 -5.07 2.75
C ASP A 62 8.46 -5.25 1.91
N TRP A 63 7.53 -6.10 2.35
CA TRP A 63 6.29 -6.31 1.59
C TRP A 63 5.27 -5.18 1.77
N ALA A 64 5.22 -4.51 2.92
CA ALA A 64 4.32 -3.38 3.14
C ALA A 64 4.71 -2.19 2.26
N VAL A 65 6.00 -1.81 2.26
CA VAL A 65 6.53 -0.76 1.38
C VAL A 65 6.48 -1.19 -0.09
N GLY A 66 6.72 -2.47 -0.37
CA GLY A 66 6.55 -3.03 -1.71
C GLY A 66 5.12 -2.87 -2.23
N SER A 67 4.12 -3.11 -1.38
CA SER A 67 2.70 -2.92 -1.71
C SER A 67 2.38 -1.46 -1.99
N PHE A 68 2.84 -0.52 -1.14
CA PHE A 68 2.72 0.92 -1.40
C PHE A 68 3.36 1.34 -2.73
N ARG A 69 4.53 0.80 -3.07
CA ARG A 69 5.16 1.12 -4.37
C ARG A 69 4.33 0.59 -5.54
N VAL A 70 3.69 -0.57 -5.41
CA VAL A 70 2.81 -1.10 -6.46
C VAL A 70 1.60 -0.19 -6.69
N THR A 71 1.05 0.45 -5.65
CA THR A 71 -0.07 1.40 -5.83
C THR A 71 0.35 2.63 -6.64
N ALA A 72 1.58 3.11 -6.45
CA ALA A 72 2.06 4.37 -7.00
C ALA A 72 2.90 4.26 -8.30
N ASN A 73 3.47 3.10 -8.62
CA ASN A 73 4.49 3.00 -9.69
C ASN A 73 3.98 3.11 -11.14
N GLY A 74 2.68 3.30 -11.34
CA GLY A 74 2.08 3.34 -12.67
C GLY A 74 1.86 4.74 -13.24
N VAL A 75 1.96 5.78 -12.41
CA VAL A 75 1.70 7.17 -12.81
C VAL A 75 2.87 7.75 -13.60
N ARG A 76 2.60 8.82 -14.35
CA ARG A 76 3.62 9.61 -15.05
C ARG A 76 4.47 10.42 -14.06
N ASP A 77 5.67 10.79 -14.47
CA ASP A 77 6.62 11.55 -13.65
C ASP A 77 6.07 12.91 -13.18
N GLU A 78 5.14 13.50 -13.93
CA GLU A 78 4.50 14.77 -13.56
C GLU A 78 3.41 14.62 -12.48
N THR A 79 2.90 13.41 -12.26
CA THR A 79 1.84 13.15 -11.26
C THR A 79 2.47 13.03 -9.88
N GLN A 80 2.07 13.93 -8.98
CA GLN A 80 2.63 13.98 -7.64
C GLN A 80 1.92 12.98 -6.71
N ILE A 81 2.67 12.01 -6.19
CA ILE A 81 2.20 11.09 -5.15
C ILE A 81 2.56 11.63 -3.77
N HIS A 82 1.56 11.80 -2.92
CA HIS A 82 1.72 12.13 -1.51
C HIS A 82 1.37 10.90 -0.67
N THR A 83 1.96 10.81 0.52
CA THR A 83 1.54 9.83 1.52
C THR A 83 1.42 10.47 2.88
N HIS A 84 0.31 10.18 3.55
CA HIS A 84 0.11 10.49 4.95
C HIS A 84 0.36 9.24 5.80
N MET A 85 1.11 9.42 6.89
CA MET A 85 1.38 8.38 7.89
C MET A 85 1.14 8.99 9.28
N CYS A 86 0.45 8.27 10.15
CA CYS A 86 0.13 8.71 11.51
C CYS A 86 1.29 8.51 12.50
#